data_AF-T1EHP1-F1
#
_entry.id   AF-T1EHP1-F1
#
_cell.length_a   1.000
_cell.length_b   1.000
_cell.length_c   1.000
_cell.angle_alpha   90.00
_cell.angle_beta   90.00
_cell.angle_gamma   90.00
#
_symmetry.space_group_name_H-M   'P 1'
#
loop_
_entity.id
_entity.type
_entity.pdbx_description
1 polymer ?
#
loop_
_entity_poly.entity_id
_entity_poly.type
_entity_poly.pdbx_seq_one_letter_code
_entity_poly.pdbx_strand_id
1 'polypeptide(L)' 'DEKNQVLTTNVWSKYRWNDLLLRWDPKDFGGIELVRVPSSKIWTPDIVLYN' A
#
# COMPACT_ATOMS: atom_id res chain seq x y z
N ASP A 1 12.15 1.50 -30.86
CA ASP A 1 12.19 1.04 -29.47
C ASP A 1 13.56 1.14 -28.83
N GLU A 2 14.61 0.51 -29.38
CA GLU A 2 16.01 0.69 -28.91
C GLU A 2 16.51 2.14 -29.02
N LYS A 3 16.02 2.88 -30.03
CA LYS A 3 16.28 4.33 -30.19
C LYS A 3 15.60 5.24 -29.16
N ASN A 4 14.57 4.76 -28.44
CA ASN A 4 13.82 5.55 -27.46
C ASN A 4 14.19 5.22 -26.01
N GLN A 5 15.08 4.23 -25.80
CA GLN A 5 15.52 3.76 -24.47
C GLN A 5 14.37 3.54 -23.47
N VAL A 6 13.22 3.03 -23.92
CA VAL A 6 12.08 2.72 -23.05
C VAL A 6 12.17 1.28 -22.57
N LEU A 7 12.11 1.08 -21.25
CA LEU A 7 11.99 -0.23 -20.63
C LEU A 7 10.54 -0.48 -20.20
N THR A 8 9.93 -1.55 -20.70
CA THR A 8 8.59 -1.99 -20.28
C THR A 8 8.70 -3.24 -19.41
N THR A 9 8.29 -3.14 -18.14
CA THR A 9 8.34 -4.27 -17.19
C THR A 9 7.02 -4.41 -16.45
N ASN A 10 6.58 -5.66 -16.26
CA ASN A 10 5.43 -5.99 -15.40
C ASN A 10 5.93 -6.30 -13.98
N VAL A 11 5.55 -5.48 -12.99
CA VAL A 11 6.00 -5.62 -11.59
C VAL A 11 4.81 -5.61 -10.62
N TRP A 12 4.94 -6.40 -9.55
CA TRP A 12 4.01 -6.38 -8.42
C TRP A 12 4.58 -5.54 -7.28
N SER A 13 4.17 -4.28 -7.18
CA SER A 13 4.60 -3.41 -6.09
C SER A 13 3.84 -3.72 -4.79
N LYS A 14 4.58 -4.06 -3.73
CA LYS A 14 4.05 -4.30 -2.39
C LYS A 14 4.51 -3.18 -1.46
N TYR A 15 3.55 -2.48 -0.86
CA TYR A 15 3.81 -1.39 0.07
C TYR A 15 3.42 -1.78 1.49
N ARG A 16 4.21 -1.31 2.48
CA ARG A 16 3.91 -1.42 3.90
C ARG A 16 4.23 -0.07 4.55
N TRP A 17 3.27 0.47 5.28
CA TRP A 17 3.42 1.68 6.07
C TRP A 17 2.76 1.50 7.43
N ASN A 18 3.13 2.35 8.38
CA ASN A 18 2.50 2.41 9.70
C ASN A 18 1.55 3.60 9.74
N ASP A 19 0.26 3.33 9.88
CA ASP A 19 -0.75 4.37 10.13
C ASP A 19 -1.00 4.48 11.65
N LEU A 20 -1.00 5.70 12.19
CA LEU A 20 -1.24 5.95 13.61
C LEU A 20 -2.73 5.91 13.96
N LEU A 21 -3.60 6.22 13.00
CA LEU A 21 -5.05 6.27 13.19
C LEU A 21 -5.71 4.90 13.01
N LEU A 22 -5.04 3.96 12.34
CA LEU A 22 -5.53 2.59 12.14
C LEU A 22 -4.95 1.61 13.18
N ARG A 23 -4.88 2.04 14.45
CA ARG A 23 -4.44 1.21 15.58
C ARG A 23 -5.59 0.99 16.54
N TRP A 24 -5.74 -0.23 17.03
CA TRP A 24 -6.73 -0.60 18.04
C TRP A 24 -6.16 -1.65 19.00
N ASP A 25 -6.73 -1.76 20.21
CA ASP A 25 -6.43 -2.88 21.11
C ASP A 25 -7.29 -4.09 20.69
N PRO A 26 -6.71 -5.23 20.33
CA PRO A 26 -7.46 -6.43 19.96
C PRO A 26 -8.48 -6.86 21.02
N LYS A 27 -8.23 -6.59 22.31
CA LYS A 27 -9.14 -6.96 23.41
C LYS A 27 -10.50 -6.28 23.31
N ASP A 28 -10.53 -5.05 22.82
CA ASP A 28 -11.77 -4.27 22.65
C ASP A 28 -12.59 -4.75 21.44
N PHE A 29 -11.97 -5.52 20.55
CA PHE A 29 -12.56 -5.97 19.28
C PHE A 29 -12.56 -7.50 19.15
N GLY A 30 -12.66 -8.24 20.26
CA GLY A 30 -12.81 -9.71 20.22
C GLY A 30 -11.58 -10.47 19.73
N GLY A 31 -10.38 -9.91 19.88
CA GLY A 31 -9.11 -10.51 19.47
C GLY A 31 -8.76 -10.29 18.00
N ILE A 32 -9.42 -9.36 17.30
CA ILE A 32 -9.10 -9.06 15.91
C ILE A 32 -7.73 -8.36 15.84
N GLU A 33 -6.77 -8.98 15.17
CA GLU A 33 -5.42 -8.41 14.96
C GLU A 33 -5.20 -7.92 13.52
N LEU A 34 -6.01 -8.39 12.57
CA LEU A 34 -5.88 -8.08 11.15
C LEU A 34 -7.24 -7.83 10.51
N VAL A 35 -7.33 -6.73 9.75
CA VAL A 35 -8.48 -6.40 8.91
C VAL A 35 -8.03 -6.10 7.48
N ARG A 36 -8.90 -6.43 6.51
CA ARG A 36 -8.70 -6.06 5.11
C ARG A 36 -9.67 -4.95 4.76
N VAL A 37 -9.14 -3.77 4.48
CA VAL A 37 -9.91 -2.58 4.14
C VAL A 37 -9.59 -2.16 2.70
N PRO A 38 -10.59 -1.76 1.89
CA PRO A 38 -10.33 -1.20 0.56
C PRO A 38 -9.40 0.02 0.66
N SER A 39 -8.43 0.13 -0.25
CA SER A 39 -7.49 1.26 -0.29
C SER A 39 -8.20 2.61 -0.47
N SER A 40 -9.38 2.64 -1.10
CA SER A 40 -10.20 3.85 -1.26
C SER A 40 -10.78 4.41 0.04
N LYS A 41 -10.67 3.68 1.16
CA LYS A 41 -11.20 4.07 2.47
C LYS A 41 -10.13 4.51 3.45
N ILE A 42 -8.85 4.36 3.10
CA ILE A 42 -7.72 4.70 3.97
C ILE A 42 -6.77 5.63 3.24
N TRP A 43 -5.97 6.37 4.00
CA TRP A 43 -4.87 7.10 3.40
C TRP A 43 -3.82 6.09 2.89
N THR A 44 -3.36 6.31 1.66
CA THR A 44 -2.26 5.56 1.05
C THR A 44 -1.19 6.53 0.58
N PRO A 45 0.11 6.21 0.69
CA PRO A 45 1.15 7.08 0.18
C PRO A 45 1.07 7.21 -1.35
N ASP A 46 1.18 8.43 -1.85
CA ASP A 46 1.27 8.71 -3.29
C ASP A 46 2.67 8.35 -3.80
N ILE A 47 2.78 7.20 -4.48
CA ILE A 47 4.06 6.68 -4.99
C ILE A 47 4.07 6.84 -6.51
N VAL A 48 4.91 7.75 -6.98
CA VAL A 48 5.14 7.99 -8.40
C VAL A 48 6.53 7.52 -8.78
N LEU A 49 6.64 6.82 -9.91
CA LEU A 49 7.92 6.47 -10.49
C LEU A 49 8.42 7.69 -11.27
N TYR A 50 9.45 8.36 -10.74
CA TYR A 50 10.17 9.38 -11.49
C TYR A 50 11.26 8.73 -12.34
N ASN A 51 11.26 9.01 -13.64
CA ASN A 51 12.34 8.71 -14.59
C ASN A 51 12.41 9.82 -15.65
#